data_AF-A0A7K1CA83-F1
#
_entry.id   AF-A0A7K1CA83-F1
#
_cell.length_a   1.000
_cell.length_b   1.000
_cell.length_c   1.000
_cell.angle_alpha   90.00
_cell.angle_beta   90.00
_cell.angle_gamma   90.00
#
_symmetry.space_group_name_H-M   'P 1'
#
loop_
_entity.id
_entity.type
_entity.pdbx_description
1 polymer ?
#
loop_
_entity_poly.entity_id
_entity_poly.type
_entity_poly.pdbx_seq_one_letter_code
_entity_poly.pdbx_strand_id
1 'polypeptide(L)' 'MTTPVRVAVTGAAGQIGYSLLFRIASGAMLGPDTPVILQLLEIT' A
#
# COMPACT_ATOMS: atom_id res chain seq x y z
N MET A 1 -9.47 -17.61 6.33
CA MET A 1 -9.18 -16.42 5.52
C MET A 1 -8.37 -15.47 6.38
N THR A 2 -7.19 -15.03 5.93
CA THR A 2 -6.39 -14.03 6.65
C THR A 2 -7.09 -12.68 6.59
N THR A 3 -7.23 -12.03 7.75
CA THR A 3 -7.80 -10.68 7.82
C THR A 3 -6.86 -9.71 7.10
N PRO A 4 -7.34 -8.89 6.15
CA PRO A 4 -6.49 -7.97 5.41
C PRO A 4 -5.91 -6.88 6.32
N VAL A 5 -4.63 -6.56 6.11
CA VAL A 5 -3.93 -5.49 6.81
C VAL A 5 -4.23 -4.16 6.14
N ARG A 6 -4.62 -3.15 6.93
CA ARG A 6 -4.85 -1.79 6.42
C ARG A 6 -3.54 -1.02 6.44
N VAL A 7 -3.16 -0.46 5.29
CA VAL A 7 -1.92 0.30 5.12
C VAL A 7 -2.26 1.71 4.67
N ALA A 8 -1.95 2.69 5.50
CA ALA A 8 -2.06 4.10 5.13
C ALA A 8 -0.79 4.58 4.44
N VAL A 9 -0.95 5.24 3.28
CA VAL A 9 0.15 5.87 2.54
C VAL A 9 -0.17 7.35 2.37
N THR A 10 0.65 8.21 2.96
CA THR A 10 0.58 9.67 2.79
C THR A 10 1.48 10.09 1.64
N GLY A 11 1.16 11.19 0.94
CA GLY A 11 1.91 11.56 -0.26
C GLY A 11 1.70 10.54 -1.40
N ALA A 12 0.54 9.88 -1.43
CA ALA A 12 0.29 8.73 -2.28
C ALA A 12 0.26 9.07 -3.78
N ALA A 13 -0.01 10.33 -4.16
CA ALA A 13 0.01 10.78 -5.54
C ALA A 13 1.41 11.28 -5.97
N GLY A 14 2.36 11.38 -5.05
CA GLY A 14 3.74 11.73 -5.33
C GLY A 14 4.51 10.64 -6.10
N GLN A 15 5.67 11.01 -6.64
CA GLN A 15 6.55 10.09 -7.40
C GLN A 15 6.97 8.85 -6.60
N ILE A 16 7.19 9.01 -5.28
CA ILE A 16 7.50 7.88 -4.40
C ILE A 16 6.27 6.97 -4.29
N GLY A 17 5.09 7.53 -4.06
CA GLY A 17 3.83 6.78 -4.01
C GLY A 17 3.63 5.92 -5.26
N TYR A 18 3.83 6.49 -6.44
CA TYR A 18 3.67 5.78 -7.70
C TYR A 18 4.54 4.51 -7.81
N SER A 19 5.79 4.55 -7.33
CA SER A 19 6.65 3.35 -7.33
C SER A 19 6.40 2.41 -6.14
N LEU A 20 6.00 2.96 -4.99
CA LEU A 20 5.84 2.23 -3.74
C LEU A 20 4.54 1.39 -3.70
N LEU A 21 3.42 1.93 -4.20
CA LEU A 21 2.11 1.31 -4.08
C LEU A 21 2.07 -0.09 -4.73
N PHE A 22 2.70 -0.25 -5.89
CA PHE A 22 2.77 -1.55 -6.56
C PHE A 22 3.63 -2.57 -5.80
N ARG A 23 4.66 -2.13 -5.09
CA ARG A 23 5.50 -3.01 -4.26
C ARG A 23 4.75 -3.47 -3.01
N ILE A 24 3.93 -2.60 -2.42
CA ILE A 24 3.05 -3.00 -1.30
C ILE A 24 2.00 -4.01 -1.81
N ALA A 25 1.34 -3.70 -2.93
CA ALA A 25 0.32 -4.57 -3.52
C ALA A 25 0.87 -5.93 -4.00
N SER A 26 2.14 -5.99 -4.41
CA SER A 26 2.80 -7.25 -4.80
C SER A 26 3.21 -8.12 -3.61
N GLY A 27 2.97 -7.68 -2.38
CA GLY A 27 3.39 -8.39 -1.16
C GLY A 27 4.87 -8.20 -0.80
N ALA A 28 5.61 -7.26 -1.43
CA ALA A 28 7.03 -7.07 -1.13
C ALA A 28 7.28 -6.48 0.26
N MET A 29 6.25 -5.91 0.92
CA MET A 29 6.34 -5.32 2.26
C MET A 29 5.97 -6.29 3.37
N LEU A 30 4.88 -7.06 3.19
CA LEU A 30 4.27 -7.89 4.24
C LEU A 30 4.22 -9.39 3.88
N GLY A 31 4.83 -9.78 2.76
CA GLY A 31 4.78 -11.14 2.21
C GLY A 31 3.64 -11.33 1.20
N PRO A 32 3.79 -12.29 0.26
CA PRO A 32 2.83 -12.54 -0.82
C PRO A 32 1.46 -13.06 -0.35
N ASP A 33 1.41 -13.67 0.84
CA ASP A 33 0.19 -14.28 1.40
C ASP A 33 -0.61 -13.33 2.29
N THR A 34 -0.13 -12.09 2.48
CA THR A 34 -0.77 -11.08 3.34
C THR A 34 -1.64 -10.15 2.48
N PRO A 35 -2.98 -10.30 2.49
CA PRO A 35 -3.85 -9.38 1.78
C PRO A 35 -3.81 -7.99 2.42
N VAL A 36 -3.86 -6.94 1.59
CA VAL A 36 -3.78 -5.55 2.05
C VAL A 36 -4.95 -4.70 1.55
N ILE A 37 -5.34 -3.70 2.35
CA ILE A 37 -6.23 -2.61 1.96
C ILE A 37 -5.43 -1.31 2.01
N LEU A 38 -5.26 -0.66 0.87
CA LEU A 38 -4.54 0.61 0.76
C LEU A 38 -5.46 1.78 1.08
N GLN A 39 -5.04 2.63 2.03
CA GLN A 39 -5.69 3.89 2.39
C GLN A 39 -4.78 5.04 1.95
N LEU A 40 -5.13 5.66 0.82
CA LEU A 40 -4.28 6.64 0.15
C LEU A 40 -4.67 8.06 0.57
N LEU A 41 -3.71 8.80 1.12
CA LEU A 41 -3.88 10.19 1.52
C LEU A 41 -2.93 11.08 0.72
N GLU A 42 -3.46 12.19 0.22
CA GLU A 42 -2.69 13.26 -0.40
C GLU A 42 -3.30 14.62 -0.01
N ILE A 43 -2.46 15.66 -0.01
CA ILE A 43 -2.92 17.05 0.13
C ILE A 43 -3.46 17.56 -1.22
N THR A 44 -4.40 18.51 -1.17
CA THR A 44 -4.87 19.22 -2.38
C THR A 44 -4.02 20.45 -2.65
#